data_AF-A0A2N0WIC6-F1
#
_entry.id   AF-A0A2N0WIC6-F1
#
_cell.length_a   1.000
_cell.length_b   1.000
_cell.length_c   1.000
_cell.angle_alpha   90.00
_cell.angle_beta   90.00
_cell.angle_gamma   90.00
#
_symmetry.space_group_name_H-M   'P 1'
#
loop_
_entity.id
_entity.type
_entity.pdbx_description
1 polymer ?
#
loop_
_entity_poly.entity_id
_entity_poly.type
_entity_poly.pdbx_seq_one_letter_code
_entity_poly.pdbx_strand_id
1 'polypeptide(L)'
;MTAYLDQNSQAARVFFKKVSNFVQNAKAWDEVVSYEIKPDEIVDATLISRRVYGTSDEFLTVMACAGLDSFDDTFKQGVLKLPNANQLEKLKRESGFESINSNRRDGRPRWSRK
;
A
#
# COMPACT_ATOMS: atom_id res chain seq x y z
N MET A 1 9.69 -24.14 -11.37
CA MET A 1 9.12 -22.80 -11.62
C MET A 1 8.05 -22.57 -10.56
N THR A 2 8.46 -22.19 -9.35
CA THR A 2 7.59 -22.19 -8.17
C THR A 2 6.76 -20.90 -8.18
N ALA A 3 5.45 -21.04 -8.22
CA ALA A 3 4.51 -19.94 -8.41
C ALA A 3 4.65 -18.88 -7.30
N TYR A 4 4.95 -17.65 -7.71
CA TYR A 4 5.00 -16.42 -6.91
C TYR A 4 3.60 -15.92 -6.46
N LEU A 5 2.67 -16.84 -6.22
CA LEU A 5 1.35 -16.50 -5.70
C LEU A 5 1.42 -16.44 -4.18
N ASP A 6 0.93 -15.33 -3.61
CA ASP A 6 0.77 -15.20 -2.16
C ASP A 6 -0.03 -16.41 -1.65
N GLN A 7 0.49 -17.10 -0.63
CA GLN A 7 -0.15 -18.31 -0.13
C GLN A 7 -1.54 -18.03 0.44
N ASN A 8 -1.80 -16.79 0.85
CA ASN A 8 -3.10 -16.30 1.23
C ASN A 8 -3.61 -15.30 0.19
N SER A 9 -4.29 -15.81 -0.83
CA SER A 9 -4.91 -14.99 -1.88
C SER A 9 -5.85 -13.90 -1.35
N GLN A 10 -6.32 -14.00 -0.10
CA GLN A 10 -7.15 -12.98 0.56
C GLN A 10 -6.34 -11.91 1.32
N ALA A 11 -5.06 -12.14 1.62
CA ALA A 11 -4.24 -11.21 2.41
C ALA A 11 -4.14 -9.83 1.73
N ALA A 12 -3.94 -9.80 0.41
CA ALA A 12 -3.93 -8.56 -0.37
C ALA A 12 -5.25 -7.78 -0.27
N ARG A 13 -6.39 -8.48 -0.34
CA ARG A 13 -7.73 -7.88 -0.21
C ARG A 13 -7.97 -7.34 1.21
N VAL A 14 -7.54 -8.07 2.24
CA VAL A 14 -7.64 -7.64 3.64
C VAL A 14 -6.76 -6.42 3.89
N PHE A 15 -5.53 -6.44 3.38
CA PHE A 15 -4.59 -5.32 3.44
C PHE A 15 -5.18 -4.06 2.80
N PHE A 16 -5.65 -4.18 1.56
CA PHE A 16 -6.28 -3.07 0.84
C PHE A 16 -7.40 -2.42 1.67
N LYS A 17 -8.35 -3.24 2.17
CA LYS A 17 -9.44 -2.75 3.02
C LYS A 17 -8.93 -2.08 4.31
N LYS A 18 -7.92 -2.64 4.96
CA LYS A 18 -7.33 -2.06 6.18
C LYS A 18 -6.70 -0.70 5.91
N VAL A 19 -5.95 -0.55 4.81
CA VAL A 19 -5.35 0.72 4.40
C VAL A 19 -6.42 1.76 4.07
N SER A 20 -7.44 1.38 3.27
CA SER A 20 -8.55 2.29 2.95
C SER A 20 -9.28 2.75 4.21
N ASN A 21 -9.60 1.82 5.11
CA ASN A 21 -10.25 2.15 6.39
C ASN A 21 -9.36 3.03 7.27
N PHE A 22 -8.05 2.81 7.29
CA PHE A 22 -7.10 3.64 8.04
C PHE A 22 -7.19 5.10 7.60
N VAL A 23 -7.14 5.36 6.29
CA VAL A 23 -7.19 6.74 5.76
C VAL A 23 -8.57 7.38 5.99
N GLN A 24 -9.65 6.64 5.82
CA GLN A 24 -11.01 7.14 6.06
C GLN A 24 -11.25 7.53 7.53
N ASN A 25 -10.58 6.85 8.47
CA ASN A 25 -10.70 7.11 9.91
C ASN A 25 -9.55 7.96 10.47
N ALA A 26 -8.57 8.34 9.64
CA ALA A 26 -7.43 9.12 10.06
C ALA A 26 -7.87 10.52 10.51
N LYS A 27 -7.52 10.87 11.74
CA LYS A 27 -7.85 12.15 12.36
C LYS A 27 -6.78 13.19 12.02
N ALA A 28 -7.12 14.46 12.22
CA ALA A 28 -6.22 15.58 11.87
C ALA A 28 -4.89 15.57 12.65
N TRP A 29 -4.84 14.90 13.80
CA TRP A 29 -3.64 14.78 14.64
C TRP A 29 -2.90 13.44 14.46
N ASP A 30 -3.37 12.56 13.57
CA ASP A 30 -2.60 11.37 13.24
C ASP A 30 -1.38 11.77 12.40
N GLU A 31 -0.23 11.16 12.69
CA GLU A 31 1.04 11.40 11.98
C GLU A 31 1.05 10.74 10.59
N VAL A 32 0.09 11.11 9.74
CA VAL A 32 -0.02 10.65 8.36
C VAL A 32 0.87 11.46 7.43
N VAL A 33 1.33 10.83 6.36
CA VAL A 33 2.06 11.50 5.30
C VAL A 33 1.05 12.16 4.37
N SER A 34 1.16 13.48 4.21
CA SER A 34 0.38 14.24 3.23
C SER A 34 1.26 14.47 2.00
N TYR A 35 0.80 13.97 0.85
CA TYR A 35 1.56 14.02 -0.39
C TYR A 35 0.75 14.70 -1.49
N GLU A 36 1.31 15.72 -2.14
CA GLU A 36 0.66 16.38 -3.28
C GLU A 36 0.92 15.62 -4.57
N ILE A 37 -0.15 15.16 -5.22
CA ILE A 37 -0.09 14.42 -6.47
C ILE A 37 0.31 15.38 -7.60
N LYS A 38 1.39 15.03 -8.31
CA LYS A 38 1.92 15.78 -9.42
C LYS A 38 1.29 15.35 -10.75
N PRO A 39 1.31 16.22 -11.79
CA PRO A 39 0.67 15.91 -13.07
C PRO A 39 1.20 14.64 -13.76
N ASP A 40 2.48 14.31 -13.57
CA ASP A 40 3.13 13.13 -14.13
C ASP A 40 2.74 11.82 -13.44
N GLU A 41 2.01 11.89 -12.32
CA GLU A 41 1.65 10.75 -11.47
C GLU A 41 0.18 10.34 -11.56
N ILE A 42 -0.64 11.09 -12.31
CA ILE A 42 -2.10 10.91 -12.38
C ILE A 42 -2.51 9.49 -12.78
N VAL A 43 -1.64 8.80 -13.51
CA VAL A 43 -1.88 7.43 -14.02
C VAL A 43 -0.90 6.41 -13.44
N ASP A 44 -0.05 6.80 -12.48
CA ASP A 44 1.06 5.96 -12.02
C ASP A 44 1.19 5.95 -10.49
N ALA A 45 0.53 4.98 -9.88
CA ALA A 45 0.63 4.70 -8.45
C ALA A 45 2.06 4.31 -8.01
N THR A 46 2.86 3.72 -8.91
CA THR A 46 4.21 3.25 -8.61
C THR A 46 5.19 4.41 -8.46
N LEU A 47 4.98 5.51 -9.19
CA LEU A 47 5.77 6.75 -9.03
C LEU A 47 5.51 7.43 -7.69
N ILE A 48 4.23 7.55 -7.30
CA ILE A 48 3.85 8.10 -5.99
C ILE A 48 4.47 7.24 -4.88
N SER A 49 4.32 5.92 -4.99
CA SER A 49 4.90 4.94 -4.07
C SER A 49 6.41 5.12 -3.91
N ARG A 50 7.14 5.26 -5.03
CA ARG A 50 8.59 5.48 -5.02
C ARG A 50 8.97 6.81 -4.35
N ARG A 51 8.21 7.87 -4.55
CA ARG A 51 8.51 9.19 -3.96
C ARG A 51 8.19 9.25 -2.47
N VAL A 52 7.17 8.54 -2.01
CA VAL A 52 6.75 8.52 -0.61
C VAL A 52 7.55 7.51 0.21
N TYR A 53 7.70 6.28 -0.29
CA TYR A 53 8.26 5.15 0.45
C TYR A 53 9.64 4.70 -0.04
N GLY A 54 10.17 5.31 -1.11
CA GLY A 54 11.47 4.93 -1.68
C GLY A 54 11.45 3.66 -2.52
N THR A 55 10.28 3.04 -2.73
CA THR A 55 10.12 1.82 -3.53
C THR A 55 8.83 1.87 -4.34
N SER A 56 8.81 1.24 -5.52
CA SER A 56 7.59 1.09 -6.32
C SER A 56 6.62 0.05 -5.75
N ASP A 57 7.11 -0.86 -4.91
CA ASP A 57 6.35 -2.04 -4.46
C ASP A 57 5.15 -1.69 -3.57
N GLU A 58 5.11 -0.51 -2.95
CA GLU A 58 3.98 -0.05 -2.10
C GLU A 58 2.81 0.56 -2.89
N PHE A 59 2.76 0.38 -4.21
CA PHE A 59 1.71 0.98 -5.05
C PHE A 59 0.29 0.59 -4.59
N LEU A 60 0.11 -0.61 -4.04
CA LEU A 60 -1.19 -1.08 -3.55
C LEU A 60 -1.69 -0.24 -2.37
N THR A 61 -0.78 0.22 -1.51
CA THR A 61 -1.08 1.15 -0.42
C THR A 61 -1.59 2.47 -0.99
N VAL A 62 -0.91 3.00 -2.02
CA VAL A 62 -1.27 4.26 -2.68
C VAL A 62 -2.67 4.17 -3.30
N MET A 63 -2.95 3.09 -4.04
CA MET A 63 -4.28 2.87 -4.63
C MET A 63 -5.37 2.77 -3.56
N ALA A 64 -5.13 2.02 -2.48
CA ALA A 64 -6.07 1.88 -1.37
C ALA A 64 -6.38 3.21 -0.67
N CYS A 65 -5.39 4.09 -0.54
CA CYS A 65 -5.55 5.43 0.04
C CYS A 65 -6.31 6.38 -0.88
N ALA A 66 -6.12 6.26 -2.20
CA ALA A 66 -6.84 7.04 -3.19
C ALA A 66 -8.25 6.51 -3.49
N GLY A 67 -8.58 5.31 -2.99
CA GLY A 67 -9.85 4.65 -3.24
C GLY A 67 -9.98 4.14 -4.68
N LEU A 68 -8.86 3.77 -5.30
CA LEU A 68 -8.81 3.21 -6.65
C LEU A 68 -8.83 1.69 -6.58
N ASP A 69 -9.81 1.07 -7.22
CA ASP A 69 -9.96 -0.40 -7.26
C ASP A 69 -9.31 -1.00 -8.52
N SER A 70 -9.10 -0.19 -9.57
CA SER A 70 -8.43 -0.60 -10.81
C SER A 70 -7.13 0.20 -11.04
N PHE A 71 -6.17 -0.43 -11.72
CA PHE A 71 -4.95 0.24 -12.20
C PHE A 71 -5.21 1.23 -13.32
N ASP A 72 -6.30 1.06 -14.06
CA ASP A 72 -6.70 1.97 -15.15
C ASP A 72 -7.37 3.24 -14.62
N ASP A 73 -7.71 3.27 -13.33
CA ASP A 73 -8.31 4.45 -12.71
C ASP A 73 -7.27 5.54 -12.50
N THR A 74 -7.69 6.79 -12.66
CA THR A 74 -6.80 7.95 -12.54
C THR A 74 -6.90 8.60 -11.17
N PHE A 75 -5.77 9.07 -10.67
CA PHE A 75 -5.71 9.86 -9.45
C PHE A 75 -6.29 11.26 -9.68
N LYS A 76 -7.12 11.71 -8.74
CA LYS A 76 -7.53 13.12 -8.70
C LYS A 76 -6.36 13.97 -8.22
N GLN A 77 -6.12 15.08 -8.90
CA GLN A 77 -5.12 16.05 -8.47
C GLN A 77 -5.47 16.60 -7.08
N GLY A 78 -4.48 16.70 -6.19
CA GLY A 78 -4.67 17.18 -4.83
C GLY A 78 -3.75 16.50 -3.82
N VAL A 79 -4.10 16.62 -2.54
CA VAL A 79 -3.33 16.03 -1.43
C VAL A 79 -3.86 14.64 -1.11
N LEU A 80 -3.00 13.63 -1.25
CA LEU A 80 -3.22 12.26 -0.83
C LEU A 80 -2.70 12.06 0.59
N LYS A 81 -3.52 11.43 1.45
CA LYS A 81 -3.11 11.03 2.80
C LYS A 81 -2.68 9.57 2.80
N LEU A 82 -1.51 9.30 3.34
CA LEU A 82 -0.84 8.00 3.32
C LEU A 82 -0.37 7.61 4.72
N PRO A 83 -0.38 6.32 5.09
CA PRO A 83 0.24 5.89 6.34
C PRO A 83 1.74 6.16 6.32
N ASN A 84 2.31 6.55 7.47
CA ASN A 84 3.76 6.58 7.61
C ASN A 84 4.36 5.15 7.65
N ALA A 85 5.69 5.04 7.60
CA ALA A 85 6.38 3.74 7.53
C ALA A 85 5.99 2.79 8.68
N ASN A 86 5.89 3.29 9.92
CA ASN A 86 5.53 2.49 11.09
C ASN A 86 4.07 2.01 11.03
N GLN A 87 3.16 2.90 10.62
CA GLN A 87 1.74 2.58 10.43
C GLN A 87 1.55 1.54 9.32
N LEU A 88 2.25 1.71 8.20
CA LEU A 88 2.21 0.79 7.07
C LEU A 88 2.72 -0.60 7.47
N GLU A 89 3.83 -0.67 8.19
CA GLU A 89 4.35 -1.94 8.69
C GLU A 89 3.34 -2.65 9.62
N LYS A 90 2.68 -1.90 10.50
CA LYS A 90 1.61 -2.44 11.35
C LYS A 90 0.45 -3.00 10.52
N LEU A 91 -0.02 -2.27 9.51
CA LEU A 91 -1.12 -2.70 8.63
C LEU A 91 -0.76 -3.99 7.85
N LYS A 92 0.49 -4.10 7.40
CA LYS A 92 1.03 -5.32 6.78
C LYS A 92 1.02 -6.52 7.73
N ARG A 93 1.52 -6.31 8.95
CA ARG A 93 1.55 -7.34 10.00
C ARG A 93 0.15 -7.85 10.35
N GLU A 94 -0.82 -6.94 10.50
CA GLU A 94 -2.20 -7.29 10.81
C GLU A 94 -2.96 -7.98 9.67
N SER A 95 -2.57 -7.73 8.42
CA SER A 95 -3.20 -8.33 7.24
C SER A 95 -2.55 -9.63 6.79
N GLY A 96 -1.34 -9.93 7.27
CA GLY A 96 -0.57 -11.06 6.75
C GLY A 96 0.04 -10.80 5.38
N PHE A 97 0.01 -9.56 4.88
CA PHE A 97 0.41 -9.21 3.53
C PHE A 97 1.74 -8.47 3.52
N GLU A 98 2.59 -8.80 2.55
CA GLU A 98 3.83 -8.08 2.28
C GLU A 98 3.87 -7.69 0.81
N SER A 99 3.90 -6.39 0.54
CA SER A 99 3.97 -5.81 -0.80
C SER A 99 5.38 -5.91 -1.39
N ILE A 100 6.44 -5.83 -0.56
CA ILE A 100 7.81 -5.84 -1.04
C ILE A 100 8.27 -7.28 -1.33
N ASN A 101 8.62 -7.56 -2.58
CA ASN A 101 8.96 -8.94 -2.98
C ASN A 101 10.20 -9.48 -2.25
N SER A 102 11.24 -8.66 -2.04
CA SER A 102 12.45 -9.08 -1.30
C SER A 102 12.16 -9.48 0.16
N ASN A 103 11.09 -8.95 0.74
CA ASN A 103 10.66 -9.21 2.10
C ASN A 103 9.73 -10.44 2.21
N ARG A 104 9.44 -11.09 1.07
CA ARG A 104 8.71 -12.37 1.03
C ARG A 104 9.69 -13.55 0.94
N ARG A 105 9.27 -14.67 1.49
CA ARG A 105 9.92 -15.98 1.37
C ARG A 105 8.82 -17.01 1.11
N ASP A 106 8.91 -17.75 0.02
CA ASP A 106 7.96 -18.81 -0.35
C ASP A 106 6.49 -18.31 -0.38
N GLY A 107 6.26 -17.07 -0.85
CA GLY A 107 4.93 -16.47 -0.92
C GLY A 107 4.36 -16.00 0.43
N ARG A 108 5.18 -15.94 1.50
CA ARG A 108 4.81 -15.41 2.81
C ARG A 108 5.72 -14.25 3.24
N PRO A 109 5.25 -13.32 4.08
CA PRO A 109 6.13 -12.34 4.72
C PRO A 109 7.21 -13.02 5.58
N ARG A 110 8.45 -12.53 5.54
CA ARG A 110 9.58 -13.08 6.33
C ARG A 110 9.35 -13.09 7.84
N TRP A 111 8.50 -12.21 8.34
CA TRP A 111 8.14 -12.10 9.76
C TRP A 111 7.00 -13.06 10.17
N SER A 112 6.31 -13.70 9.23
CA SER A 112 5.29 -14.71 9.56
C SER A 112 5.97 -15.95 10.14
N ARG A 113 5.57 -16.36 11.36
CA ARG A 113 6.07 -17.61 11.96
C ARG A 113 5.48 -18.81 11.21
N LYS A 114 6.30 -19.86 11.05
CA LYS A 114 6.01 -21.09 10.31
C LYS A 114 4.70 -21.74 10.74
#